data_AF-A0A4U1B6P0-F1
#
_entry.id   AF-A0A4U1B6P0-F1
#
_cell.length_a   1.000
_cell.length_b   1.000
_cell.length_c   1.000
_cell.angle_alpha   90.00
_cell.angle_beta   90.00
_cell.angle_gamma   90.00
#
_symmetry.space_group_name_H-M   'P 1'
#
loop_
_entity.id
_entity.type
_entity.pdbx_description
1 polymer ?
#
loop_
_entity_poly.entity_id
_entity_poly.type
_entity_poly.pdbx_seq_one_letter_code
_entity_poly.pdbx_strand_id
1 'polypeptide(L)'
;MDLVLKLVTDENDDPLSDTDLPFIQAAFPSRFAGGTLQPPCLYEKAHWCSLYSSAQELFEPLSRLPRGGCWIYPTTEQGSSVEELLEAMQAKPSCRPVTVGYVALEDARKREGSLEAEHCYAEPAIGLADCIGSIEVRLAGAKAFLANAFWHMEVDGRAMLVKKAPLLEPFYEARQAP
;
A
#
# COMPACT_ATOMS: atom_id res chain seq x y z
N MET A 1 8.76 8.92 -5.16
CA MET A 1 8.13 7.83 -4.39
C MET A 1 7.65 6.83 -5.40
N ASP A 2 8.01 5.57 -5.23
CA ASP A 2 7.54 4.49 -6.10
C ASP A 2 6.33 3.82 -5.43
N LEU A 3 5.34 3.45 -6.24
CA LEU A 3 4.12 2.79 -5.77
C LEU A 3 3.98 1.45 -6.49
N VAL A 4 3.74 0.41 -5.71
CA VAL A 4 3.44 -0.93 -6.23
C VAL A 4 2.01 -1.24 -5.86
N LEU A 5 1.18 -1.41 -6.88
CA LEU A 5 -0.23 -1.76 -6.73
C LEU A 5 -0.43 -3.20 -7.13
N LYS A 6 -1.08 -3.98 -6.27
CA LYS A 6 -1.61 -5.28 -6.63
C LYS A 6 -3.06 -5.09 -7.07
N LEU A 7 -3.32 -5.40 -8.34
CA LEU A 7 -4.67 -5.39 -8.89
C LEU A 7 -5.26 -6.79 -8.77
N VAL A 8 -6.51 -6.85 -8.31
CA VAL A 8 -7.30 -8.09 -8.25
C VAL A 8 -8.46 -7.91 -9.22
N THR A 9 -8.45 -8.69 -10.30
CA THR A 9 -9.50 -8.72 -11.31
C THR A 9 -10.40 -9.94 -11.09
N ASP A 10 -11.61 -9.92 -11.66
CA ASP A 10 -12.47 -11.11 -11.67
C ASP A 10 -11.81 -12.22 -12.49
N GLU A 11 -12.10 -13.50 -12.20
CA GLU A 11 -11.57 -14.64 -12.97
C GLU A 11 -12.04 -14.63 -14.43
N ASN A 12 -13.17 -13.95 -14.70
CA ASN A 12 -13.75 -13.82 -16.03
C ASN A 12 -13.20 -12.64 -16.84
N ASP A 13 -12.45 -11.73 -16.21
CA ASP A 13 -11.88 -10.58 -16.89
C ASP A 13 -10.56 -10.97 -17.57
N ASP A 14 -10.36 -10.47 -18.79
CA ASP A 14 -9.07 -10.61 -19.46
C ASP A 14 -7.98 -9.87 -18.65
N PRO A 15 -6.78 -10.46 -18.52
CA PRO A 15 -5.69 -9.81 -17.81
C PRO A 15 -5.31 -8.51 -18.52
N LEU A 16 -5.02 -7.48 -17.72
CA LEU A 16 -4.53 -6.20 -18.24
C LEU A 16 -3.26 -6.40 -19.07
N SER A 17 -3.18 -5.66 -20.18
CA SER A 17 -2.07 -5.74 -21.12
C SER A 17 -1.48 -4.35 -21.38
N ASP A 18 -0.38 -4.31 -22.15
CA ASP A 18 0.27 -3.06 -22.51
C ASP A 18 -0.63 -2.09 -23.28
N THR A 19 -1.73 -2.56 -23.89
CA THR A 19 -2.71 -1.67 -24.54
C THR A 19 -3.54 -0.86 -23.54
N ASP A 20 -3.60 -1.31 -22.28
CA ASP A 20 -4.37 -0.66 -21.21
C ASP A 20 -3.56 0.40 -20.46
N LEU A 21 -2.23 0.35 -20.59
CA LEU A 21 -1.30 1.30 -19.95
C LEU A 21 -1.67 2.78 -20.16
N PRO A 22 -2.07 3.24 -21.37
CA PRO A 22 -2.47 4.64 -21.56
C PRO A 22 -3.67 5.04 -20.69
N PHE A 23 -4.63 4.14 -20.47
CA PHE A 23 -5.80 4.40 -19.63
C PHE A 23 -5.42 4.46 -18.15
N ILE A 24 -4.53 3.56 -17.71
CA ILE A 24 -4.02 3.55 -16.33
C ILE A 24 -3.22 4.83 -16.04
N GLN A 25 -2.38 5.25 -16.98
CA GLN A 25 -1.62 6.50 -16.89
C GLN A 25 -2.54 7.73 -16.85
N ALA A 26 -3.59 7.75 -17.67
CA ALA A 26 -4.57 8.83 -17.70
C ALA A 26 -5.41 8.91 -16.41
N ALA A 27 -5.63 7.77 -15.74
CA ALA A 27 -6.35 7.68 -14.47
C ALA A 27 -5.49 8.05 -13.25
N PHE A 28 -4.20 8.36 -13.44
CA PHE A 28 -3.31 8.70 -12.34
C PHE A 28 -3.78 9.96 -11.58
N PRO A 29 -3.93 9.89 -10.25
CA PRO A 29 -4.45 11.01 -9.48
C PRO A 29 -3.49 12.20 -9.52
N SER A 30 -4.04 13.41 -9.67
CA SER A 30 -3.26 14.65 -9.67
C SER A 30 -2.92 15.17 -8.27
N ARG A 31 -3.49 14.57 -7.21
CA ARG A 31 -3.37 15.04 -5.83
C ARG A 31 -3.11 13.90 -4.85
N PHE A 32 -2.31 14.17 -3.84
CA PHE A 32 -2.07 13.25 -2.72
C PHE A 32 -1.79 14.04 -1.43
N ALA A 33 -2.48 13.71 -0.34
CA ALA A 33 -2.32 14.31 0.98
C ALA A 33 -2.25 15.87 0.97
N GLY A 34 -3.09 16.51 0.17
CA GLY A 34 -3.12 17.97 0.01
C GLY A 34 -2.11 18.56 -0.97
N GLY A 35 -1.11 17.78 -1.41
CA GLY A 35 -0.14 18.14 -2.45
C GLY A 35 -0.56 17.74 -3.87
N THR A 36 0.37 17.92 -4.81
CA THR A 36 0.22 17.60 -6.23
C THR A 36 1.11 16.41 -6.60
N LEU A 37 0.55 15.42 -7.27
CA LEU A 37 1.30 14.36 -7.93
C LEU A 37 1.50 14.75 -9.38
N GLN A 38 2.75 14.79 -9.82
CA GLN A 38 3.10 15.10 -11.21
C GLN A 38 3.71 13.85 -11.85
N PRO A 39 3.06 13.25 -12.87
CA PRO A 39 3.74 12.26 -13.67
C PRO A 39 4.92 12.92 -14.41
N PRO A 40 5.93 12.14 -14.82
CA PRO A 40 7.04 12.64 -15.63
C PRO A 40 6.57 13.35 -16.89
N CYS A 41 7.39 14.26 -17.40
CA CYS A 41 7.04 15.06 -18.57
C CYS A 41 6.79 14.16 -19.78
N LEU A 42 5.71 14.42 -20.53
CA LEU A 42 5.35 13.65 -21.73
C LEU A 42 6.49 13.61 -22.77
N TYR A 43 7.33 14.65 -22.81
CA TYR A 43 8.47 14.76 -23.72
C TYR A 43 9.66 13.88 -23.33
N GLU A 44 9.74 13.44 -22.08
CA GLU A 44 10.86 12.65 -21.56
C GLU A 44 10.76 11.17 -21.97
N LYS A 45 9.64 10.73 -22.57
CA LYS A 45 9.36 9.33 -22.92
C LYS A 45 9.70 8.37 -21.77
N ALA A 46 9.53 8.81 -20.53
CA ALA A 46 9.86 8.02 -19.37
C ALA A 46 8.81 6.92 -19.17
N HIS A 47 9.25 5.66 -19.10
CA HIS A 47 8.40 4.53 -18.71
C HIS A 47 8.21 4.53 -17.19
N TRP A 48 7.29 5.36 -16.70
CA TRP A 48 7.06 5.56 -15.25
C TRP A 48 5.93 4.71 -14.67
N CYS A 49 5.18 4.04 -15.54
CA CYS A 49 4.16 3.06 -15.19
C CYS A 49 4.43 1.78 -15.98
N SER A 50 4.33 0.64 -15.31
CA SER A 50 4.60 -0.69 -15.89
C SER A 50 3.62 -1.70 -15.33
N LEU A 51 3.19 -2.63 -16.17
CA LEU A 51 2.39 -3.78 -15.77
C LEU A 51 3.30 -5.01 -15.66
N TYR A 52 3.02 -5.84 -14.66
CA TYR A 52 3.75 -7.08 -14.41
C TYR A 52 2.74 -8.21 -14.26
N SER A 53 2.94 -9.30 -15.00
CA SER A 53 2.02 -10.44 -15.00
C SER A 53 2.35 -11.46 -13.91
N SER A 54 3.56 -11.39 -13.36
CA SER A 54 3.99 -12.25 -12.27
C SER A 54 4.79 -11.49 -11.22
N ALA A 55 4.85 -12.07 -10.02
CA ALA A 55 5.62 -11.51 -8.95
C ALA A 55 7.13 -11.50 -9.20
N GLN A 56 7.63 -12.48 -9.97
CA GLN A 56 9.06 -12.55 -10.30
C GLN A 56 9.43 -11.45 -11.29
N GLU A 57 8.57 -11.20 -12.30
CA GLU A 57 8.72 -10.09 -13.24
C GLU A 57 8.70 -8.73 -12.53
N LEU A 58 7.83 -8.56 -11.52
CA LEU A 58 7.81 -7.38 -10.68
C LEU A 58 9.07 -7.25 -9.83
N PHE A 59 9.51 -8.33 -9.18
CA PHE A 59 10.60 -8.25 -8.22
C PHE A 59 11.97 -8.01 -8.88
N GLU A 60 12.14 -8.44 -10.12
CA GLU A 60 13.39 -8.25 -10.86
C GLU A 60 13.83 -6.76 -10.94
N PRO A 61 13.02 -5.81 -11.43
CA PRO A 61 13.35 -4.38 -11.40
C PRO A 61 13.40 -3.81 -9.98
N LEU A 62 12.51 -4.22 -9.07
CA LEU A 62 12.53 -3.75 -7.67
C LEU A 62 13.84 -4.09 -6.97
N SER A 63 14.36 -5.29 -7.24
CA SER A 63 15.65 -5.74 -6.71
C SER A 63 16.79 -4.84 -7.17
N ARG A 64 16.68 -4.13 -8.30
CA ARG A 64 17.74 -3.27 -8.85
C ARG A 64 17.63 -1.81 -8.43
N LEU A 65 16.58 -1.42 -7.69
CA LEU A 65 16.41 -0.04 -7.27
C LEU A 65 17.64 0.45 -6.46
N PRO A 66 17.98 1.75 -6.58
CA PRO A 66 19.09 2.33 -5.86
C PRO A 66 18.90 2.22 -4.34
N ARG A 67 20.00 2.35 -3.59
CA ARG A 67 20.01 2.23 -2.13
C ARG A 67 19.27 3.36 -1.39
N GLY A 68 18.90 4.43 -2.10
CA GLY A 68 18.24 5.58 -1.50
C GLY A 68 16.80 5.27 -1.13
N GLY A 69 16.38 5.71 0.07
CA GLY A 69 15.01 5.56 0.56
C GLY A 69 14.76 4.28 1.36
N CYS A 70 13.50 4.04 1.67
CA CYS A 70 13.02 2.85 2.36
C CYS A 70 11.64 2.46 1.84
N TRP A 71 11.33 1.18 1.94
CA TRP A 71 10.00 0.64 1.76
C TRP A 71 9.20 0.77 3.04
N ILE A 72 7.93 1.15 2.91
CA ILE A 72 7.02 1.30 4.05
C ILE A 72 6.15 0.05 4.12
N TYR A 73 6.49 -0.83 5.06
CA TYR A 73 5.80 -2.10 5.26
C TYR A 73 4.80 -2.00 6.42
N PRO A 74 3.65 -2.69 6.35
CA PRO A 74 2.85 -3.00 7.51
C PRO A 74 3.69 -3.71 8.56
N THR A 75 3.48 -3.34 9.82
CA THR A 75 4.11 -4.00 10.96
C THR A 75 3.06 -4.75 11.78
N THR A 76 3.52 -5.78 12.49
CA THR A 76 2.71 -6.48 13.49
C THR A 76 2.84 -5.86 14.88
N GLU A 77 3.75 -4.92 15.07
CA GLU A 77 3.89 -4.16 16.31
C GLU A 77 2.61 -3.33 16.55
N GLN A 78 2.09 -3.40 17.77
CA GLN A 78 0.90 -2.68 18.21
C GLN A 78 1.17 -2.06 19.57
N GLY A 79 0.46 -0.98 19.88
CA GLY A 79 0.49 -0.33 21.18
C GLY A 79 -0.88 0.22 21.52
N SER A 80 -1.25 0.12 22.79
CA SER A 80 -2.48 0.63 23.37
C SER A 80 -2.30 2.01 24.02
N SER A 81 -1.06 2.46 24.16
CA SER A 81 -0.67 3.75 24.73
C SER A 81 0.47 4.38 23.93
N VAL A 82 0.68 5.68 24.14
CA VAL A 82 1.79 6.41 23.51
C VAL A 82 3.13 5.87 24.02
N GLU A 83 3.19 5.52 25.30
CA GLU A 83 4.37 4.93 25.95
C GLU A 83 4.76 3.61 25.29
N GLU A 84 3.80 2.70 25.06
CA GLU A 84 4.04 1.43 24.37
C GLU A 84 4.54 1.64 22.94
N LEU A 85 3.97 2.61 22.21
CA LEU A 85 4.44 2.94 20.85
C LEU A 85 5.89 3.47 20.87
N LEU A 86 6.24 4.28 21.87
CA LEU A 86 7.60 4.79 22.04
C LEU A 86 8.58 3.68 22.39
N GLU A 87 8.21 2.77 23.28
CA GLU A 87 9.02 1.60 23.64
C GLU A 87 9.25 0.70 22.42
N ALA A 88 8.21 0.43 21.63
CA ALA A 88 8.31 -0.34 20.39
C ALA A 88 9.28 0.32 19.38
N MET A 89 9.21 1.65 19.23
CA MET A 89 10.13 2.40 18.37
C MET A 89 11.57 2.41 18.88
N GLN A 90 11.79 2.41 20.20
CA GLN A 90 13.13 2.32 20.80
C GLN A 90 13.72 0.92 20.60
N ALA A 91 12.90 -0.12 20.77
CA ALA A 91 13.29 -1.51 20.56
C ALA A 91 13.56 -1.81 19.08
N LYS A 92 12.79 -1.19 18.17
CA LYS A 92 12.91 -1.37 16.73
C LYS A 92 13.05 -0.03 16.01
N PRO A 93 14.29 0.47 15.83
CA PRO A 93 14.56 1.77 15.21
C PRO A 93 14.13 1.92 13.74
N SER A 94 13.71 0.85 13.07
CA SER A 94 13.09 0.91 11.74
C SER A 94 11.61 1.27 11.79
N CYS A 95 10.95 1.17 12.94
CA CYS A 95 9.54 1.55 13.08
C CYS A 95 9.37 3.07 13.07
N ARG A 96 8.31 3.55 12.44
CA ARG A 96 7.90 4.96 12.44
C ARG A 96 6.41 5.06 12.79
N PRO A 97 6.00 6.10 13.53
CA PRO A 97 4.60 6.34 13.81
C PRO A 97 3.92 6.84 12.53
N VAL A 98 2.75 6.29 12.24
CA VAL A 98 1.95 6.63 11.06
C VAL A 98 0.48 6.70 11.44
N THR A 99 -0.29 7.49 10.70
CA THR A 99 -1.75 7.39 10.75
C THR A 99 -2.16 6.12 10.01
N VAL A 100 -2.75 5.17 10.72
CA VAL A 100 -3.21 3.89 10.15
C VAL A 100 -4.67 3.91 9.74
N GLY A 101 -5.41 4.98 10.01
CA GLY A 101 -6.81 5.09 9.62
C GLY A 101 -7.60 5.99 10.54
N TYR A 102 -8.87 5.66 10.73
CA TYR A 102 -9.82 6.45 11.51
C TYR A 102 -10.73 5.56 12.37
N VAL A 103 -11.11 6.07 13.55
CA VAL A 103 -12.10 5.47 14.43
C VAL A 103 -13.29 6.41 14.54
N ALA A 104 -14.49 5.91 14.22
CA ALA A 104 -15.73 6.65 14.28
C ALA A 104 -16.16 6.88 15.74
N LEU A 105 -16.43 8.13 16.06
CA LEU A 105 -16.92 8.58 17.38
C LEU A 105 -18.43 8.38 17.54
N GLU A 106 -19.13 8.16 16.43
CA GLU A 106 -20.58 7.97 16.35
C GLU A 106 -20.91 7.04 15.18
N ASP A 107 -22.13 6.48 15.18
CA ASP A 107 -22.62 5.74 14.02
C ASP A 107 -22.91 6.70 12.86
N ALA A 108 -22.70 6.23 11.63
CA ALA A 108 -22.96 7.00 10.43
C ALA A 108 -24.44 7.38 10.33
N ARG A 109 -24.72 8.65 10.03
CA ARG A 109 -26.08 9.18 9.91
C ARG A 109 -26.17 10.25 8.86
N LYS A 110 -27.39 10.49 8.37
CA LYS A 110 -27.67 11.63 7.48
C LYS A 110 -27.43 12.93 8.22
N ARG A 111 -26.69 13.85 7.61
CA ARG A 111 -26.38 15.17 8.17
C ARG A 111 -26.51 16.23 7.08
N GLU A 112 -27.17 17.33 7.41
CA GLU A 112 -27.25 18.46 6.49
C GLU A 112 -25.85 19.05 6.24
N GLY A 113 -25.52 19.31 4.97
CA GLY A 113 -24.22 19.84 4.58
C GLY A 113 -23.08 18.82 4.54
N SER A 114 -23.35 17.51 4.71
CA SER A 114 -22.34 16.48 4.42
C SER A 114 -22.07 16.36 2.93
N LEU A 115 -20.83 15.97 2.58
CA LEU A 115 -20.44 15.71 1.19
C LEU A 115 -21.13 14.45 0.63
N GLU A 116 -21.34 13.46 1.49
CA GLU A 116 -21.95 12.16 1.15
C GLU A 116 -23.28 11.96 1.88
N ALA A 117 -24.04 10.95 1.47
CA ALA A 117 -25.35 10.64 2.04
C ALA A 117 -25.30 10.27 3.54
N GLU A 118 -24.21 9.65 3.99
CA GLU A 118 -23.97 9.29 5.38
C GLU A 118 -22.67 9.93 5.88
N HIS A 119 -22.68 10.34 7.16
CA HIS A 119 -21.56 11.02 7.79
C HIS A 119 -21.42 10.60 9.25
N CYS A 120 -20.18 10.41 9.70
CA CYS A 120 -19.82 10.33 11.12
C CYS A 120 -18.61 11.22 11.40
N TYR A 121 -18.49 11.71 12.63
CA TYR A 121 -17.21 12.24 13.10
C TYR A 121 -16.27 11.09 13.45
N ALA A 122 -14.99 11.27 13.17
CA ALA A 122 -13.96 10.28 13.45
C ALA A 122 -12.68 10.93 13.97
N GLU A 123 -11.90 10.17 14.71
CA GLU A 123 -10.57 10.53 15.17
C GLU A 123 -9.50 9.70 14.44
N PRO A 124 -8.29 10.24 14.22
CA PRO A 124 -7.22 9.50 13.57
C PRO A 124 -6.70 8.37 14.46
N ALA A 125 -6.54 7.18 13.88
CA ALA A 125 -5.85 6.08 14.53
C ALA A 125 -4.34 6.18 14.26
N ILE A 126 -3.53 6.16 15.32
CA ILE A 126 -2.06 6.15 15.23
C ILE A 126 -1.58 4.72 15.42
N GLY A 127 -0.68 4.29 14.54
CA GLY A 127 0.00 3.00 14.65
C GLY A 127 1.45 3.12 14.21
N LEU A 128 2.07 1.98 13.89
CA LEU A 128 3.44 1.90 13.44
C LEU A 128 3.52 1.36 12.01
N ALA A 129 4.60 1.69 11.31
CA ALA A 129 5.00 1.06 10.06
C ALA A 129 6.49 0.77 10.09
N ASP A 130 6.91 -0.28 9.40
CA ASP A 130 8.32 -0.63 9.25
C ASP A 130 8.93 0.09 8.04
N CYS A 131 10.03 0.80 8.25
CA CYS A 131 10.85 1.37 7.20
C CYS A 131 12.00 0.41 6.86
N ILE A 132 11.83 -0.39 5.81
CA ILE A 132 12.78 -1.44 5.40
C ILE A 132 13.69 -0.90 4.28
N GLY A 133 15.00 -1.07 4.42
CA GLY A 133 15.96 -0.63 3.41
C GLY A 133 15.87 -1.44 2.10
N SER A 134 16.18 -0.82 0.96
CA SER A 134 16.16 -1.51 -0.35
C SER A 134 17.09 -2.74 -0.43
N ILE A 135 18.20 -2.73 0.33
CA ILE A 135 19.11 -3.89 0.41
C ILE A 135 18.45 -5.05 1.16
N GLU A 136 17.77 -4.77 2.27
CA GLU A 136 17.08 -5.79 3.06
C GLU A 136 15.95 -6.42 2.25
N VAL A 137 15.15 -5.61 1.55
CA VAL A 137 14.11 -6.12 0.63
C VAL A 137 14.71 -7.04 -0.43
N ARG A 138 15.82 -6.64 -1.06
CA ARG A 138 16.51 -7.45 -2.07
C ARG A 138 16.96 -8.81 -1.51
N LEU A 139 17.58 -8.81 -0.33
CA LEU A 139 18.09 -10.02 0.31
C LEU A 139 16.96 -10.94 0.78
N ALA A 140 15.82 -10.38 1.21
CA ALA A 140 14.65 -11.14 1.63
C ALA A 140 13.95 -11.86 0.45
N GLY A 141 14.05 -11.30 -0.76
CA GLY A 141 13.57 -11.91 -1.99
C GLY A 141 12.08 -11.73 -2.25
N ALA A 142 11.64 -12.18 -3.44
CA ALA A 142 10.29 -11.93 -3.97
C ALA A 142 9.18 -12.45 -3.05
N LYS A 143 9.31 -13.68 -2.53
CA LYS A 143 8.31 -14.28 -1.65
C LYS A 143 8.08 -13.44 -0.39
N ALA A 144 9.15 -12.97 0.25
CA ALA A 144 9.06 -12.14 1.45
C ALA A 144 8.51 -10.75 1.15
N PHE A 145 8.86 -10.16 0.00
CA PHE A 145 8.29 -8.89 -0.44
C PHE A 145 6.77 -8.98 -0.57
N LEU A 146 6.29 -9.92 -1.36
CA LEU A 146 4.86 -10.07 -1.63
C LEU A 146 4.05 -10.38 -0.36
N ALA A 147 4.61 -11.20 0.53
CA ALA A 147 3.94 -11.61 1.77
C ALA A 147 3.85 -10.48 2.81
N ASN A 148 4.66 -9.42 2.70
CA ASN A 148 4.80 -8.42 3.76
C ASN A 148 4.60 -6.98 3.30
N ALA A 149 4.82 -6.63 2.04
CA ALA A 149 4.89 -5.23 1.60
C ALA A 149 3.51 -4.57 1.37
N PHE A 150 2.46 -5.36 1.16
CA PHE A 150 1.17 -4.84 0.72
C PHE A 150 0.26 -4.45 1.88
N TRP A 151 -0.39 -3.31 1.72
CA TRP A 151 -1.38 -2.77 2.63
C TRP A 151 -2.79 -3.02 2.10
N HIS A 152 -3.74 -3.21 3.00
CA HIS A 152 -5.17 -3.36 2.69
C HIS A 152 -6.00 -2.55 3.69
N MET A 153 -7.08 -1.94 3.21
CA MET A 153 -8.05 -1.25 4.05
C MET A 153 -9.08 -2.23 4.58
N GLU A 154 -9.13 -2.38 5.89
CA GLU A 154 -10.09 -3.20 6.63
C GLU A 154 -11.05 -2.27 7.36
N VAL A 155 -12.35 -2.56 7.23
CA VAL A 155 -13.40 -1.88 7.99
C VAL A 155 -13.96 -2.88 9.00
N ASP A 156 -13.80 -2.57 10.29
CA ASP A 156 -14.30 -3.38 11.39
C ASP A 156 -15.11 -2.52 12.34
N GLY A 157 -16.43 -2.73 12.36
CA GLY A 157 -17.37 -1.99 13.18
C GLY A 157 -17.27 -0.47 12.98
N ARG A 158 -16.66 0.21 13.96
CA ARG A 158 -16.46 1.67 13.95
C ARG A 158 -15.06 2.10 13.49
N ALA A 159 -14.19 1.18 13.07
CA ALA A 159 -12.84 1.51 12.65
C ALA A 159 -12.65 1.23 11.15
N MET A 160 -11.97 2.15 10.47
CA MET A 160 -11.45 1.96 9.12
C MET A 160 -9.94 2.08 9.20
N LEU A 161 -9.25 0.95 9.08
CA LEU A 161 -7.81 0.84 9.31
C LEU A 161 -7.12 0.27 8.09
N VAL A 162 -5.88 0.70 7.85
CA VAL A 162 -4.99 0.18 6.81
C VAL A 162 -3.99 -0.73 7.50
N LYS A 163 -4.09 -2.03 7.21
CA LYS A 163 -3.27 -3.09 7.84
C LYS A 163 -2.53 -3.89 6.78
N LYS A 164 -1.76 -4.88 7.23
CA LYS A 164 -1.14 -5.87 6.36
C LYS A 164 -2.20 -6.58 5.53
N ALA A 165 -2.02 -6.60 4.21
CA ALA A 165 -2.90 -7.36 3.34
C ALA A 165 -2.80 -8.86 3.66
N PRO A 166 -3.93 -9.59 3.74
CA PRO A 166 -3.89 -11.04 3.86
C PRO A 166 -3.16 -11.64 2.66
N LEU A 167 -2.53 -12.80 2.86
CA LEU A 167 -1.99 -13.57 1.75
C LEU A 167 -3.16 -13.98 0.86
N LEU A 168 -3.29 -13.34 -0.30
CA LEU A 168 -4.21 -13.77 -1.34
C LEU A 168 -3.61 -15.03 -1.99
N GLU A 169 -3.89 -16.19 -1.41
CA GLU A 169 -3.33 -17.50 -1.77
C GLU A 169 -3.47 -17.94 -3.25
N PRO A 170 -4.45 -17.50 -4.07
CA PRO A 170 -4.51 -17.94 -5.47
C PRO A 170 -3.25 -17.62 -6.30
N PHE A 171 -2.47 -16.60 -5.91
CA PHE A 171 -1.30 -16.13 -6.67
C PHE A 171 0.05 -16.65 -6.18
N TYR A 172 0.10 -17.29 -5.01
CA TYR A 172 1.35 -17.83 -4.46
C TYR A 172 1.59 -19.29 -4.84
N GLU A 173 0.54 -20.00 -5.27
CA GLU A 173 0.62 -21.42 -5.65
C GLU A 173 0.33 -21.71 -7.14
N ALA A 174 -0.22 -20.78 -7.92
CA ALA A 174 -0.59 -21.04 -9.31
C ALA A 174 0.54 -20.74 -10.32
N ARG A 175 1.52 -21.66 -10.38
CA ARG A 175 2.21 -22.19 -11.59
C ARG A 175 3.52 -22.88 -11.18
N GLN A 176 3.40 -23.92 -10.36
CA GLN A 176 4.26 -25.09 -10.51
C GLN A 176 3.45 -26.12 -11.30
N ALA A 177 3.49 -26.03 -12.62
CA ALA A 177 3.15 -27.15 -13.48
C ALA A 177 4.47 -27.71 -14.07
N PRO A 178 4.61 -29.03 -14.20
CA PRO A 178 5.86 -29.73 -14.51
C PRO A 178 6.44 -29.39 -15.89
#